data_AF-A0A940QNZ0-F1
#
_entry.id   AF-A0A940QNZ0-F1
#
_cell.length_a   1.000
_cell.length_b   1.000
_cell.length_c   1.000
_cell.angle_alpha   90.00
_cell.angle_beta   90.00
_cell.angle_gamma   90.00
#
_symmetry.space_group_name_H-M   'P 1'
#
loop_
_entity.id
_entity.type
_entity.pdbx_description
1 polymer ?
#
loop_
_entity_poly.entity_id
_entity_poly.type
_entity_poly.pdbx_seq_one_letter_code
_entity_poly.pdbx_strand_id
1 'polypeptide(L)'
;ITGLRRAIGRLRGVGIDVESPREAYYATVLSRGDRRVSRFLLAVHAAGGDWWSVLRSWERDPPADGFDPAIFTHRAYAADEILPWDFLDHNLHKRFLWVERERARVERQTMPCDVTTCRVCGAC
;
A
#
# COMPACT_ATOMS: atom_id res chain seq x y z
N ILE A 1 11.90 0.03 14.53
CA ILE A 1 10.89 -0.76 15.26
C ILE A 1 11.41 -1.30 16.61
N THR A 2 12.62 -1.87 16.69
CA THR A 2 13.20 -2.44 17.92
C THR A 2 13.26 -1.45 19.10
N GLY A 3 13.58 -0.18 18.84
CA GLY A 3 13.57 0.87 19.87
C GLY A 3 12.19 1.15 20.45
N LEU A 4 11.16 1.22 19.59
CA LEU A 4 9.78 1.48 20.00
C LEU A 4 9.21 0.32 20.83
N ARG A 5 9.44 -0.92 20.39
CA ARG A 5 9.07 -2.13 21.15
C ARG A 5 9.72 -2.18 22.53
N ARG A 6 11.00 -1.79 22.63
CA ARG A 6 11.73 -1.74 23.91
C ARG A 6 11.16 -0.66 24.85
N ALA A 7 10.78 0.49 24.31
CA ALA A 7 10.23 1.59 25.10
C ALA A 7 8.84 1.24 25.65
N ILE A 8 7.96 0.70 24.80
CA ILE A 8 6.56 0.42 25.15
C ILE A 8 6.41 -0.90 25.91
N GLY A 9 7.29 -1.88 25.71
CA GLY A 9 7.27 -3.16 26.44
C GLY A 9 7.43 -3.05 27.96
N ARG A 10 7.76 -1.86 28.48
CA ARG A 10 7.77 -1.56 29.93
C ARG A 10 6.39 -1.20 30.49
N LEU A 11 5.42 -0.86 29.63
CA LEU A 11 4.06 -0.52 30.02
C LEU A 11 3.23 -1.80 30.16
N ARG A 12 2.63 -2.01 31.33
CA ARG A 12 1.75 -3.16 31.57
C ARG A 12 0.48 -3.01 30.75
N GLY A 13 0.05 -4.09 30.11
CA GLY A 13 -1.19 -4.14 29.34
C GLY A 13 -1.13 -3.49 27.96
N VAL A 14 0.05 -3.09 27.47
CA VAL A 14 0.21 -2.49 26.14
C VAL A 14 0.90 -3.46 25.19
N GLY A 15 0.22 -3.81 24.09
CA GLY A 15 0.79 -4.56 22.97
C GLY A 15 1.10 -3.63 21.80
N ILE A 16 2.12 -3.97 21.00
CA ILE A 16 2.37 -3.32 19.72
C ILE A 16 2.32 -4.37 18.63
N ASP A 17 1.39 -4.17 17.71
CA ASP A 17 1.44 -4.81 16.41
C ASP A 17 2.05 -3.86 15.38
N VAL A 18 2.90 -4.38 14.49
CA VAL A 18 3.55 -3.60 13.45
C VAL A 18 3.48 -4.38 12.16
N GLU A 19 2.85 -3.79 11.15
CA GLU A 19 2.81 -4.35 9.81
C GLU A 19 4.21 -4.42 9.20
N SER A 20 4.44 -5.44 8.39
CA SER A 20 5.71 -5.64 7.72
C SER A 20 5.87 -4.65 6.56
N PRO A 21 6.97 -3.87 6.48
CA PRO A 21 7.23 -3.00 5.32
C PRO A 21 7.33 -3.78 4.01
N ARG A 22 7.79 -5.03 4.09
CA ARG A 22 7.82 -5.97 2.97
C ARG A 22 6.40 -6.29 2.49
N GLU A 23 5.47 -6.40 3.44
CA GLU A 23 4.08 -6.68 3.13
C GLU A 23 3.38 -5.50 2.48
N ALA A 24 3.59 -4.31 3.03
CA ALA A 24 3.13 -3.07 2.44
C ALA A 24 3.66 -2.88 1.00
N TYR A 25 4.91 -3.28 0.72
CA TYR A 25 5.50 -3.19 -0.61
C TYR A 25 4.75 -4.04 -1.64
N TYR A 26 4.55 -5.35 -1.39
CA TYR A 26 3.81 -6.17 -2.35
C TYR A 26 2.37 -5.70 -2.50
N ALA A 27 1.72 -5.30 -1.40
CA ALA A 27 0.32 -4.86 -1.43
C ALA A 27 0.19 -3.61 -2.31
N THR A 28 1.18 -2.72 -2.22
CA THR A 28 1.26 -1.54 -3.07
C THR A 28 1.49 -1.90 -4.53
N VAL A 29 2.46 -2.75 -4.84
CA VAL A 29 2.75 -3.16 -6.23
C VAL A 29 1.55 -3.87 -6.86
N LEU A 30 0.86 -4.74 -6.13
CA LEU A 30 -0.28 -5.50 -6.63
C LEU A 30 -1.53 -4.63 -6.79
N SER A 31 -1.79 -3.72 -5.85
CA SER A 31 -2.96 -2.84 -5.94
C SER A 31 -2.79 -1.74 -6.99
N ARG A 32 -1.59 -1.14 -7.07
CA ARG A 32 -1.31 0.03 -7.93
C ARG A 32 -0.69 -0.34 -9.29
N GLY A 33 -0.28 -1.59 -9.42
CA GLY A 33 0.35 -2.11 -10.61
C GLY A 33 -0.54 -2.01 -11.84
N ASP A 34 0.09 -1.80 -12.99
CA ASP A 34 -0.54 -2.02 -14.28
C ASP A 34 -0.05 -3.33 -14.90
N ARG A 35 -0.42 -3.59 -16.16
CA ARG A 35 -0.02 -4.79 -16.92
C ARG A 35 1.49 -5.08 -16.90
N ARG A 36 2.36 -4.08 -16.68
CA ARG A 36 3.80 -4.27 -16.60
C ARG A 36 4.22 -5.08 -15.37
N VAL A 37 3.39 -5.16 -14.32
CA VAL A 37 3.63 -6.02 -13.16
C VAL A 37 3.53 -7.51 -13.52
N SER A 38 2.79 -7.89 -14.58
CA SER A 38 2.65 -9.29 -14.99
C SER A 38 3.98 -10.02 -15.22
N ARG A 39 4.94 -9.39 -15.91
CA ARG A 39 6.27 -9.97 -16.13
C ARG A 39 7.08 -10.14 -14.85
N PHE A 40 6.88 -9.25 -13.87
CA PHE A 40 7.52 -9.37 -12.57
C PHE A 40 6.92 -10.58 -11.84
N LEU A 41 5.59 -10.74 -11.88
CA LEU A 41 4.91 -11.91 -11.33
C LEU A 41 5.34 -13.22 -12.01
N LEU A 42 5.58 -13.22 -13.32
CA LEU A 42 6.13 -14.38 -14.02
C LEU A 42 7.54 -14.73 -13.55
N ALA A 43 8.42 -13.74 -13.37
CA ALA A 43 9.76 -13.97 -12.83
C ALA A 43 9.71 -14.49 -11.39
N VAL A 44 8.83 -13.94 -10.56
CA VAL A 44 8.58 -14.41 -9.20
C VAL A 44 8.06 -15.85 -9.18
N HIS A 45 7.12 -16.18 -10.07
CA HIS A 45 6.62 -17.55 -10.20
C HIS A 45 7.72 -18.53 -10.59
N ALA A 46 8.55 -18.18 -11.58
CA ALA A 46 9.71 -18.99 -11.99
C ALA A 46 10.74 -19.17 -10.86
N ALA A 47 10.83 -18.21 -9.94
CA ALA A 47 11.66 -18.28 -8.73
C ALA A 47 10.96 -18.98 -7.54
N GLY A 48 9.87 -19.71 -7.76
CA GLY A 48 9.16 -20.43 -6.70
C GLY A 48 8.44 -19.52 -5.69
N GLY A 49 8.13 -18.28 -6.07
CA GLY A 49 7.48 -17.31 -5.22
C GLY A 49 8.43 -16.37 -4.45
N ASP A 50 9.74 -16.42 -4.68
CA ASP A 50 10.70 -15.53 -4.00
C ASP A 50 10.71 -14.11 -4.61
N TRP A 51 9.76 -13.28 -4.17
CA TRP A 51 9.63 -11.86 -4.54
C TRP A 51 10.92 -11.06 -4.34
N TRP A 52 11.60 -11.28 -3.20
CA TRP A 52 12.72 -10.42 -2.78
C TRP A 52 13.99 -10.73 -3.54
N SER A 53 14.22 -12.01 -3.87
CA SER A 53 15.34 -12.38 -4.72
C SER A 53 15.19 -11.83 -6.13
N VAL A 54 13.99 -11.92 -6.72
CA VAL A 54 13.71 -11.34 -8.05
C VAL A 54 13.86 -9.82 -8.04
N LEU A 55 13.32 -9.13 -7.03
CA LEU A 55 13.47 -7.68 -6.91
C LEU A 55 14.96 -7.27 -6.85
N ARG A 56 15.75 -7.92 -5.99
CA ARG A 56 17.22 -7.68 -5.92
C ARG A 56 17.96 -8.06 -7.21
N SER A 57 17.44 -9.01 -7.98
CA SER A 57 17.99 -9.35 -9.29
C SER A 57 17.75 -8.20 -10.26
N TRP A 58 16.53 -7.69 -10.33
CA TRP A 58 16.15 -6.62 -11.26
C TRP A 58 16.78 -5.27 -10.89
N GLU A 59 17.03 -5.01 -9.61
CA GLU A 59 17.82 -3.85 -9.17
C GLU A 59 19.26 -3.87 -9.70
N ARG A 60 19.85 -5.06 -9.86
CA ARG A 60 21.24 -5.24 -10.34
C ARG A 60 21.32 -5.36 -11.84
N ASP A 61 20.36 -6.05 -12.45
CA ASP A 61 20.26 -6.30 -13.87
C ASP A 61 18.81 -6.06 -14.34
N PRO A 62 18.46 -4.81 -14.68
CA PRO A 62 17.11 -4.45 -15.05
C PRO A 62 16.66 -5.16 -16.34
N PRO A 63 15.36 -5.47 -16.47
CA PRO A 63 14.80 -5.94 -17.73
C PRO A 63 15.05 -4.93 -18.86
N ALA A 64 15.08 -5.41 -20.12
CA ALA A 64 15.48 -4.62 -21.28
C ALA A 64 14.71 -3.31 -21.51
N ASP A 65 13.46 -3.22 -21.03
CA ASP A 65 12.62 -2.03 -21.11
C ASP A 65 12.69 -1.14 -19.85
N GLY A 66 13.60 -1.46 -18.92
CA GLY A 66 13.94 -0.66 -17.75
C GLY A 66 12.87 -0.58 -16.66
N PHE A 67 11.81 -1.40 -16.71
CA PHE A 67 10.77 -1.29 -15.68
C PHE A 67 11.18 -1.88 -14.33
N ASP A 68 10.91 -1.09 -13.31
CA ASP A 68 11.15 -1.35 -11.90
C ASP A 68 9.82 -1.21 -11.14
N PRO A 69 9.37 -2.25 -10.41
CA PRO A 69 8.16 -2.17 -9.57
C PRO A 69 8.16 -1.03 -8.54
N ALA A 70 9.34 -0.53 -8.14
CA ALA A 70 9.46 0.58 -7.18
C ALA A 70 8.81 1.89 -7.68
N ILE A 71 8.55 2.01 -8.99
CA ILE A 71 7.78 3.13 -9.54
C ILE A 71 6.39 3.25 -8.89
N PHE A 72 5.77 2.14 -8.47
CA PHE A 72 4.45 2.16 -7.83
C PHE A 72 4.49 2.51 -6.35
N THR A 73 5.63 2.29 -5.69
CA THR A 73 5.77 2.41 -4.23
C THR A 73 6.34 3.76 -3.79
N HIS A 74 7.26 4.35 -4.56
CA HIS A 74 8.03 5.52 -4.10
C HIS A 74 7.61 6.85 -4.73
N ARG A 75 6.73 6.84 -5.74
CA ARG A 75 6.28 8.08 -6.38
C ARG A 75 5.11 8.74 -5.65
N ALA A 76 4.97 10.04 -5.88
CA ALA A 76 3.75 10.75 -5.56
C ALA A 76 2.64 10.42 -6.58
N TYR A 77 1.40 10.49 -6.10
CA TYR A 77 0.18 10.35 -6.91
C TYR A 77 -0.56 11.68 -6.86
N ALA A 78 -1.00 12.15 -8.02
CA ALA A 78 -1.81 13.36 -8.13
C ALA A 78 -3.28 13.07 -7.77
N ALA A 79 -4.03 14.11 -7.45
CA ALA A 79 -5.44 13.97 -7.04
C ALA A 79 -6.33 13.45 -8.17
N ASP A 80 -6.00 13.85 -9.41
CA ASP A 80 -6.72 13.60 -10.65
C ASP A 80 -6.16 12.39 -11.43
N GLU A 81 -5.07 11.79 -10.98
CA GLU A 81 -4.42 10.68 -11.66
C GLU A 81 -5.28 9.42 -11.64
N ILE A 82 -5.49 8.76 -12.79
CA ILE A 82 -6.28 7.53 -12.89
C ILE A 82 -5.60 6.38 -12.12
N LEU A 83 -6.31 5.79 -11.16
CA LEU A 83 -5.84 4.67 -10.33
C LEU A 83 -6.45 3.34 -10.79
N PRO A 84 -5.77 2.20 -10.57
CA PRO A 84 -6.27 0.89 -11.00
C PRO A 84 -7.60 0.45 -10.37
N TRP A 85 -8.05 1.11 -9.31
CA TRP A 85 -9.33 0.81 -8.65
C TRP A 85 -10.39 1.88 -8.90
N ASP A 86 -10.13 2.90 -9.72
CA ASP A 86 -11.11 3.97 -10.00
C ASP A 86 -12.38 3.44 -10.70
N PHE A 87 -12.31 2.26 -11.33
CA PHE A 87 -13.46 1.62 -11.96
C PHE A 87 -14.30 0.78 -10.97
N LEU A 88 -13.81 0.56 -9.75
CA LEU A 88 -14.51 -0.22 -8.73
C LEU A 88 -15.51 0.68 -8.02
N ASP A 89 -16.79 0.32 -8.09
CA ASP A 89 -17.80 0.97 -7.28
C ASP A 89 -17.77 0.41 -5.85
N HIS A 90 -17.18 1.18 -4.95
CA HIS A 90 -17.18 0.94 -3.51
C HIS A 90 -18.01 2.00 -2.77
N ASN A 91 -18.93 2.67 -3.46
CA ASN A 91 -19.82 3.71 -2.97
C ASN A 91 -19.13 4.93 -2.31
N LEU A 92 -17.80 5.06 -2.39
CA LEU A 92 -17.07 6.25 -1.93
C LEU A 92 -16.55 7.01 -3.14
N HIS A 93 -16.71 8.34 -3.11
CA HIS A 93 -16.08 9.17 -4.11
C HIS A 93 -14.55 9.21 -3.90
N LYS A 94 -13.77 9.09 -4.97
CA LYS A 94 -12.31 9.25 -4.94
C LYS A 94 -11.85 10.51 -4.21
N ARG A 95 -12.60 11.62 -4.37
CA ARG A 95 -12.35 12.88 -3.65
C ARG A 95 -12.36 12.71 -2.13
N PHE A 96 -13.24 11.88 -1.58
CA PHE A 96 -13.27 11.58 -0.16
C PHE A 96 -11.96 10.91 0.28
N LEU A 97 -11.53 9.85 -0.42
CA LEU A 97 -10.27 9.16 -0.13
C LEU A 97 -9.05 10.08 -0.23
N TRP A 98 -9.05 11.01 -1.20
CA TRP A 98 -8.00 12.02 -1.33
C TRP A 98 -7.96 12.99 -0.13
N VAL A 99 -9.12 13.49 0.32
CA VAL A 99 -9.20 14.36 1.49
C VAL A 99 -8.71 13.64 2.74
N GLU A 100 -9.10 12.38 2.94
CA GLU A 100 -8.63 11.55 4.06
C GLU A 100 -7.11 11.34 4.01
N ARG A 101 -6.55 11.12 2.84
CA ARG A 101 -5.09 11.03 2.65
C ARG A 101 -4.37 12.32 3.03
N GLU A 102 -4.86 13.48 2.61
CA GLU A 102 -4.24 14.76 2.97
C GLU A 102 -4.39 15.09 4.46
N ARG A 103 -5.51 14.70 5.09
CA ARG A 103 -5.66 14.78 6.55
C ARG A 103 -4.64 13.91 7.27
N ALA A 104 -4.47 12.65 6.84
CA ALA A 104 -3.50 11.75 7.42
C ALA A 104 -2.06 12.28 7.31
N ARG A 105 -1.71 12.94 6.20
CA ARG A 105 -0.40 13.58 5.99
C ARG A 105 -0.08 14.69 6.98
N VAL A 106 -1.10 15.39 7.48
CA VAL A 106 -0.96 16.45 8.50
C VAL A 106 -1.37 15.95 9.90
N GLU A 107 -1.38 14.63 10.10
CA GLU A 107 -1.69 13.97 11.37
C GLU A 107 -3.08 14.34 11.93
N ARG A 108 -3.99 14.77 11.06
CA ARG A 108 -5.35 15.15 11.44
C ARG A 108 -6.24 13.93 11.42
N GLN A 109 -6.77 13.57 12.59
CA GLN A 109 -7.73 12.48 12.72
C GLN A 109 -9.09 12.85 12.11
N THR A 110 -9.71 11.86 11.50
CA THR A 110 -11.11 11.89 11.08
C THR A 110 -11.96 11.22 12.14
N MET A 111 -13.16 11.76 12.41
CA MET A 111 -14.08 11.16 13.37
C MET A 111 -14.49 9.76 12.90
N PRO A 112 -14.73 8.82 13.83
CA PRO A 112 -15.28 7.51 13.49
C PRO A 112 -16.60 7.63 12.71
N CYS A 113 -16.87 6.64 11.85
CA CYS A 113 -18.18 6.55 11.19
C CYS A 113 -19.30 6.41 12.23
N ASP A 114 -20.35 7.23 12.07
CA ASP A 114 -21.62 7.01 12.77
C ASP A 114 -22.48 6.04 11.95
N VAL A 115 -22.48 4.76 12.36
CA VAL A 115 -23.22 3.69 11.68
C VAL A 115 -24.74 3.82 11.78
N THR A 116 -25.25 4.70 12.66
CA THR A 116 -26.69 4.95 12.76
C THR A 116 -27.20 5.83 11.62
N THR A 117 -26.33 6.69 11.07
CA THR A 117 -26.67 7.67 10.03
C THR A 117 -25.95 7.43 8.71
N CYS A 118 -24.73 6.88 8.72
CA CYS A 118 -23.92 6.65 7.54
C CYS A 118 -24.11 5.23 6.99
N ARG A 119 -24.48 5.14 5.71
CA ARG A 119 -24.57 3.87 4.96
C ARG A 119 -23.77 3.88 3.65
N VAL A 120 -22.86 4.84 3.52
CA VAL A 120 -22.19 5.14 2.24
C VAL A 120 -21.38 3.95 1.76
N CYS A 121 -20.37 3.48 2.50
CA CYS A 121 -19.52 2.36 2.06
C CYS A 121 -19.96 0.98 2.53
N GLY A 122 -20.80 0.89 3.57
CA GLY A 122 -21.25 -0.39 4.17
C GLY A 122 -20.15 -1.22 4.84
N ALA A 123 -19.00 -0.62 5.19
CA ALA A 123 -17.84 -1.36 5.73
C ALA A 123 -17.80 -1.46 7.27
N CYS A 124 -18.62 -0.68 7.98
CA CYS A 124 -18.63 -0.58 9.45
C CYS A 124 -19.87 -1.21 10.06
#